data_AF-A0A3E5B8C0-F1
#
_entry.id   AF-A0A3E5B8C0-F1
#
_cell.length_a   1.000
_cell.length_b   1.000
_cell.length_c   1.000
_cell.angle_alpha   90.00
_cell.angle_beta   90.00
_cell.angle_gamma   90.00
#
_symmetry.space_group_name_H-M   'P 1'
#
loop_
_entity.id
_entity.type
_entity.pdbx_description
1 polymer ?
#
loop_
_entity_poly.entity_id
_entity_poly.type
_entity_poly.pdbx_seq_one_letter_code
_entity_poly.pdbx_strand_id
1 'polypeptide(L)'
;MISDQDFKLLKHECKGYDVFLQGEDAESGYRPDYVLKRDNEYIILESENATSRKTFIGGMLKAAHFLTGSNFGILIYVMTPKKNTKVSSIKYQIETYFDYIREITNLRKIYVIEADKYIMNGDAISIDSEEFKKLSVCIE
;
A
#
# COMPACT_ATOMS: atom_id res chain seq x y z
N MET A 1 -6.93 15.69 -3.95
CA MET A 1 -6.90 14.28 -4.40
C MET A 1 -5.76 14.20 -5.38
N ILE A 2 -4.77 13.35 -5.11
CA ILE A 2 -3.64 13.16 -6.03
C ILE A 2 -4.12 12.33 -7.23
N SER A 3 -3.67 12.68 -8.44
CA SER A 3 -3.96 11.88 -9.61
C SER A 3 -3.08 10.62 -9.62
N ASP A 4 -3.54 9.57 -10.27
CA ASP A 4 -2.78 8.32 -10.42
C ASP A 4 -1.40 8.56 -11.06
N GLN A 5 -1.35 9.42 -12.08
CA GLN A 5 -0.12 9.79 -12.76
C GLN A 5 0.83 10.56 -11.84
N ASP A 6 0.33 11.53 -11.08
CA ASP A 6 1.15 12.30 -10.14
C ASP A 6 1.69 11.40 -9.04
N PHE A 7 0.88 10.46 -8.53
CA PHE A 7 1.31 9.50 -7.53
C PHE A 7 2.49 8.68 -8.03
N LYS A 8 2.40 8.14 -9.25
CA LYS A 8 3.47 7.35 -9.90
C LYS A 8 4.77 8.12 -10.11
N LEU A 9 4.71 9.45 -10.21
CA LEU A 9 5.87 10.32 -10.36
C LEU A 9 6.48 10.76 -9.02
N LEU A 10 5.81 10.52 -7.89
CA LEU A 10 6.39 10.81 -6.58
C LEU A 10 7.62 9.94 -6.35
N LYS A 11 8.62 10.53 -5.68
CA LYS A 11 9.80 9.81 -5.22
C LYS A 11 9.49 9.01 -3.96
N HIS A 12 8.79 7.90 -4.12
CA HIS A 12 8.60 6.94 -3.03
C HIS A 12 9.95 6.32 -2.67
N GLU A 13 10.30 6.34 -1.39
CA GLU A 13 11.58 5.80 -0.93
C GLU A 13 11.46 5.01 0.38
N CYS A 14 12.31 3.99 0.46
CA CYS A 14 12.57 3.21 1.66
C CYS A 14 14.05 2.81 1.61
N LYS A 15 14.79 3.01 2.70
CA LYS A 15 16.23 2.75 2.70
C LYS A 15 16.57 1.31 2.31
N GLY A 16 17.39 1.18 1.26
CA GLY A 16 17.87 -0.10 0.76
C GLY A 16 16.89 -0.83 -0.18
N TYR A 17 15.82 -0.18 -0.62
CA TYR A 17 14.94 -0.67 -1.66
C TYR A 17 15.15 0.12 -2.96
N ASP A 18 15.09 -0.58 -4.08
CA ASP A 18 15.10 0.01 -5.41
C ASP A 18 13.67 0.09 -5.98
N VAL A 19 13.45 1.01 -6.91
CA VAL A 19 12.20 1.07 -7.68
C VAL A 19 12.11 -0.15 -8.58
N PHE A 20 11.03 -0.92 -8.44
CA PHE A 20 10.77 -2.12 -9.23
C PHE A 20 9.71 -1.88 -10.31
N LEU A 21 8.58 -1.27 -9.98
CA LEU A 21 7.48 -0.98 -10.91
C LEU A 21 6.87 0.39 -10.64
N GLN A 22 6.36 1.03 -11.70
CA GLN A 22 5.65 2.31 -11.64
C GLN A 22 4.37 2.23 -12.48
N GLY A 23 3.34 1.57 -11.97
CA GLY A 23 2.09 1.38 -12.69
C GLY A 23 2.23 0.40 -13.85
N GLU A 24 2.92 -0.72 -13.64
CA GLU A 24 3.15 -1.79 -14.62
C GLU A 24 2.66 -3.13 -14.07
N ASP A 25 2.47 -4.12 -14.95
CA ASP A 25 1.97 -5.43 -14.53
C ASP A 25 3.03 -6.16 -13.69
N ALA A 26 2.72 -6.40 -12.41
CA ALA A 26 3.53 -7.25 -11.54
C ALA A 26 3.34 -8.73 -11.89
N GLU A 27 2.12 -9.08 -12.28
CA GLU A 27 1.72 -10.37 -12.83
C GLU A 27 0.39 -10.21 -13.60
N SER A 28 -0.05 -11.27 -14.29
CA SER A 28 -1.28 -11.24 -15.08
C SER A 28 -2.50 -10.84 -14.23
N GLY A 29 -3.05 -9.65 -14.48
CA GLY A 29 -4.25 -9.14 -13.80
C GLY A 29 -3.98 -8.34 -12.52
N TYR A 30 -2.70 -8.12 -12.19
CA TYR A 30 -2.29 -7.26 -11.08
C TYR A 30 -1.26 -6.21 -11.51
N ARG A 31 -1.69 -4.94 -11.45
CA ARG A 31 -0.95 -3.75 -11.85
C ARG A 31 -0.93 -2.75 -10.69
N PRO A 32 -0.02 -2.89 -9.73
CA PRO A 32 0.10 -1.96 -8.61
C PRO A 32 0.55 -0.57 -9.07
N ASP A 33 0.18 0.46 -8.33
CA ASP A 33 0.57 1.82 -8.68
C ASP A 33 2.08 2.05 -8.57
N TYR A 34 2.71 1.51 -7.53
CA TYR A 34 4.16 1.61 -7.36
C TYR A 34 4.70 0.43 -6.55
N VAL A 35 5.90 -0.06 -6.88
CA VAL A 35 6.55 -1.13 -6.12
C VAL A 35 8.01 -0.81 -5.89
N LEU A 36 8.42 -0.88 -4.63
CA LEU A 36 9.82 -0.91 -4.22
C LEU A 36 10.21 -2.35 -3.89
N LYS A 37 11.46 -2.73 -4.17
CA LYS A 37 11.96 -4.10 -3.98
C LYS A 37 13.37 -4.13 -3.40
N ARG A 38 13.61 -5.12 -2.54
CA ARG A 38 14.93 -5.55 -2.08
C ARG A 38 14.96 -7.07 -2.03
N ASP A 39 15.78 -7.71 -2.87
CA ASP A 39 15.79 -9.17 -3.03
C ASP A 39 14.39 -9.73 -3.32
N ASN A 40 13.79 -10.50 -2.42
CA ASN A 40 12.41 -11.00 -2.53
C ASN A 40 11.42 -10.28 -1.60
N GLU A 41 11.85 -9.17 -0.99
CA GLU A 41 11.02 -8.31 -0.16
C GLU A 41 10.45 -7.15 -0.99
N TYR A 42 9.14 -6.95 -0.91
CA TYR A 42 8.43 -5.94 -1.70
C TYR A 42 7.67 -4.97 -0.78
N ILE A 43 7.66 -3.70 -1.18
CA ILE A 43 6.76 -2.68 -0.66
C ILE A 43 5.87 -2.25 -1.81
N ILE A 44 4.61 -2.61 -1.72
CA ILE A 44 3.60 -2.30 -2.72
C ILE A 44 2.85 -1.05 -2.26
N LEU A 45 2.73 -0.05 -3.11
CA LEU A 45 1.95 1.15 -2.86
C LEU A 45 0.77 1.23 -3.82
N GLU A 46 -0.41 1.54 -3.27
CA GLU A 46 -1.65 1.74 -4.01
C GLU A 46 -2.27 3.08 -3.60
N SER A 47 -2.56 3.95 -4.57
CA SER A 47 -3.23 5.23 -4.36
C SER A 47 -4.75 5.05 -4.48
N GLU A 48 -5.43 4.91 -3.36
CA GLU A 48 -6.86 4.61 -3.35
C GLU A 48 -7.74 5.83 -3.04
N ASN A 49 -8.54 6.22 -4.04
CA ASN A 49 -9.45 7.36 -3.95
C ASN A 49 -10.93 6.94 -3.91
N ALA A 50 -11.23 5.64 -4.02
CA ALA A 50 -12.56 5.09 -3.90
C ALA A 50 -13.04 5.08 -2.44
N THR A 51 -14.36 5.10 -2.28
CA THR A 51 -15.03 4.89 -0.98
C THR A 51 -15.45 3.45 -0.75
N SER A 52 -15.27 2.59 -1.76
CA SER A 52 -15.76 1.22 -1.76
C SER A 52 -14.77 0.31 -1.04
N ARG A 53 -15.24 -0.34 0.03
CA ARG A 53 -14.53 -1.43 0.71
C ARG A 53 -14.00 -2.52 -0.24
N LYS A 54 -14.70 -2.75 -1.36
CA LYS A 54 -14.35 -3.80 -2.32
C LYS A 54 -13.01 -3.52 -2.99
N THR A 55 -12.67 -2.25 -3.20
CA THR A 55 -11.41 -1.90 -3.87
C THR A 55 -10.22 -2.18 -2.97
N PHE A 56 -10.28 -1.76 -1.70
CA PHE A 56 -9.26 -2.07 -0.69
C PHE A 56 -9.10 -3.58 -0.43
N ILE A 57 -10.20 -4.33 -0.32
CA ILE A 57 -10.12 -5.79 -0.15
C ILE A 57 -9.56 -6.46 -1.41
N GLY A 58 -10.01 -6.03 -2.59
CA GLY A 58 -9.54 -6.56 -3.87
C GLY A 58 -8.05 -6.31 -4.10
N GLY A 59 -7.56 -5.09 -3.84
CA GLY A 59 -6.14 -4.75 -3.90
C GLY A 59 -5.32 -5.57 -2.91
N MET A 60 -5.83 -5.76 -1.68
CA MET A 60 -5.16 -6.59 -0.67
C MET A 60 -5.03 -8.03 -1.14
N LEU A 61 -6.10 -8.63 -1.67
CA LEU A 61 -6.07 -10.00 -2.15
C LEU A 61 -5.11 -10.19 -3.34
N LYS A 62 -5.03 -9.21 -4.24
CA LYS A 62 -4.07 -9.24 -5.35
C LYS A 62 -2.62 -9.12 -4.87
N ALA A 63 -2.34 -8.16 -3.99
CA ALA A 63 -1.03 -8.01 -3.38
C ALA A 63 -0.64 -9.29 -2.61
N ALA A 64 -1.55 -9.85 -1.82
CA ALA A 64 -1.31 -11.06 -1.06
C ALA A 64 -1.07 -12.29 -1.96
N HIS A 65 -1.76 -12.39 -3.11
CA HIS A 65 -1.52 -13.44 -4.09
C HIS A 65 -0.12 -13.33 -4.71
N PHE A 66 0.28 -12.13 -5.13
CA PHE A 66 1.62 -11.85 -5.65
C PHE A 66 2.72 -12.14 -4.61
N LEU A 67 2.44 -11.86 -3.34
CA LEU A 67 3.30 -12.16 -2.20
C LEU A 67 3.12 -13.61 -1.71
N THR A 68 3.34 -14.58 -2.61
CA THR A 68 3.37 -16.01 -2.26
C THR A 68 4.69 -16.66 -2.72
N GLY A 69 4.91 -17.91 -2.32
CA GLY A 69 6.14 -18.64 -2.64
C GLY A 69 7.35 -17.98 -1.98
N SER A 70 8.27 -17.46 -2.80
CA SER A 70 9.49 -16.79 -2.31
C SER A 70 9.32 -15.28 -2.08
N ASN A 71 8.28 -14.66 -2.65
CA ASN A 71 7.99 -13.24 -2.49
C ASN A 71 7.35 -12.99 -1.12
N PHE A 72 7.75 -11.93 -0.44
CA PHE A 72 7.14 -11.47 0.81
C PHE A 72 7.18 -9.95 0.89
N GLY A 73 6.35 -9.34 1.73
CA GLY A 73 6.32 -7.88 1.74
C GLY A 73 5.20 -7.25 2.53
N ILE A 74 5.02 -5.96 2.28
CA ILE A 74 3.98 -5.13 2.86
C ILE A 74 3.18 -4.41 1.78
N LEU A 75 1.95 -4.03 2.13
CA LEU A 75 1.08 -3.23 1.29
C LEU A 75 0.83 -1.87 1.96
N ILE A 76 0.90 -0.79 1.21
CA ILE A 76 0.64 0.56 1.67
C ILE A 76 -0.50 1.16 0.84
N TYR A 77 -1.62 1.46 1.49
CA TYR A 77 -2.67 2.28 0.92
C TYR A 77 -2.44 3.74 1.26
N VAL A 78 -2.26 4.56 0.23
CA VAL A 78 -2.30 6.02 0.34
C VAL A 78 -3.70 6.46 -0.10
N MET A 79 -4.50 6.98 0.81
CA MET A 79 -5.91 7.28 0.53
C MET A 79 -6.30 8.72 0.80
N THR A 80 -7.27 9.24 0.05
CA THR A 80 -7.92 10.52 0.39
C THR A 80 -9.20 10.23 1.19
N PRO A 81 -9.27 10.53 2.51
CA PRO A 81 -10.48 10.29 3.29
C PRO A 81 -11.69 11.03 2.72
N LYS A 82 -12.87 10.42 2.87
CA LYS A 82 -14.16 11.05 2.56
C LYS A 82 -15.05 11.04 3.79
N LYS A 83 -16.16 11.78 3.74
CA LYS A 83 -17.10 11.97 4.88
C LYS A 83 -17.42 10.68 5.63
N ASN A 84 -17.59 9.56 4.92
CA ASN A 84 -17.95 8.25 5.47
C ASN A 84 -16.83 7.19 5.36
N THR A 85 -15.63 7.57 4.91
CA THR A 85 -14.52 6.64 4.67
C THR A 85 -13.26 7.23 5.30
N LYS A 86 -13.00 6.81 6.54
CA LYS A 86 -11.79 7.18 7.30
C LYS A 86 -10.80 6.03 7.29
N VAL A 87 -9.52 6.34 7.52
CA VAL A 87 -8.45 5.34 7.67
C VAL A 87 -8.81 4.26 8.69
N SER A 88 -9.37 4.63 9.84
CA SER A 88 -9.78 3.67 10.88
C SER A 88 -10.90 2.72 10.42
N SER A 89 -11.84 3.21 9.60
CA SER A 89 -12.92 2.40 9.05
C SER A 89 -12.40 1.40 8.01
N ILE A 90 -11.44 1.82 7.18
CA ILE A 90 -10.76 0.93 6.22
C ILE A 90 -9.93 -0.11 6.97
N LYS A 91 -9.19 0.28 8.00
CA LYS A 91 -8.43 -0.63 8.86
C LYS A 91 -9.29 -1.78 9.35
N TYR A 92 -10.38 -1.47 10.06
CA TYR A 92 -11.29 -2.47 10.62
C TYR A 92 -11.85 -3.41 9.55
N GLN A 93 -12.13 -2.89 8.35
CA GLN A 93 -12.68 -3.69 7.26
C GLN A 93 -11.64 -4.62 6.63
N ILE A 94 -10.38 -4.19 6.51
CA ILE A 94 -9.30 -4.99 5.94
C ILE A 94 -8.84 -6.06 6.93
N GLU A 95 -8.71 -5.71 8.21
CA GLU A 95 -8.16 -6.56 9.29
C GLU A 95 -8.80 -7.95 9.31
N THR A 96 -10.13 -8.03 9.26
CA THR A 96 -10.84 -9.32 9.21
C THR A 96 -10.42 -10.20 8.04
N TYR A 97 -10.24 -9.64 6.84
CA TYR A 97 -9.83 -10.41 5.65
C TYR A 97 -8.34 -10.72 5.66
N PHE A 98 -7.54 -9.81 6.20
CA PHE A 98 -6.12 -10.03 6.37
C PHE A 98 -5.85 -11.24 7.27
N ASP A 99 -6.57 -11.36 8.39
CA ASP A 99 -6.48 -12.51 9.29
C ASP A 99 -6.82 -13.84 8.58
N TYR A 100 -7.81 -13.84 7.67
CA TYR A 100 -8.17 -15.04 6.90
C TYR A 100 -7.10 -15.50 5.91
N ILE A 101 -6.30 -14.58 5.35
CA ILE A 101 -5.30 -14.91 4.31
C ILE A 101 -3.87 -14.97 4.85
N ARG A 102 -3.65 -14.58 6.11
CA ARG A 102 -2.32 -14.44 6.73
C ARG A 102 -1.50 -15.73 6.67
N GLU A 103 -2.14 -16.88 6.90
CA GLU A 103 -1.47 -18.19 6.95
C GLU A 103 -1.18 -18.79 5.57
N ILE A 104 -1.71 -18.20 4.50
CA ILE A 104 -1.59 -18.73 3.13
C ILE A 104 -0.89 -17.75 2.17
N THR A 105 -0.42 -16.62 2.69
CA THR A 105 0.31 -15.59 1.93
C THR A 105 1.49 -15.07 2.74
N ASN A 106 2.41 -14.39 2.08
CA ASN A 106 3.56 -13.73 2.70
C ASN A 106 3.37 -12.20 2.79
N LEU A 107 2.13 -11.71 2.73
CA LEU A 107 1.80 -10.33 3.06
C LEU A 107 1.88 -10.17 4.58
N ARG A 108 2.88 -9.41 5.05
CA ARG A 108 3.21 -9.34 6.48
C ARG A 108 2.48 -8.23 7.21
N LYS A 109 2.32 -7.07 6.57
CA LYS A 109 1.68 -5.89 7.15
C LYS A 109 0.95 -5.10 6.09
N ILE A 110 -0.06 -4.37 6.53
CA ILE A 110 -0.76 -3.39 5.72
C ILE A 110 -0.71 -2.04 6.44
N TYR A 111 -0.24 -1.02 5.75
CA TYR A 111 -0.30 0.36 6.21
C TYR A 111 -1.40 1.10 5.46
N VAL A 112 -2.14 1.94 6.18
CA VAL A 112 -3.10 2.87 5.58
C VAL A 112 -2.75 4.27 6.07
N ILE A 113 -2.52 5.19 5.15
CA ILE A 113 -2.13 6.57 5.43
C ILE A 113 -2.96 7.54 4.59
N GLU A 114 -3.26 8.72 5.14
CA GLU A 114 -3.95 9.78 4.41
C GLU A 114 -2.97 10.45 3.44
N ALA A 115 -3.42 10.76 2.22
CA ALA A 115 -2.56 11.30 1.17
C ALA A 115 -1.90 12.63 1.56
N ASP A 116 -2.57 13.49 2.32
CA ASP A 116 -2.05 14.76 2.83
C ASP A 116 -1.01 14.59 3.95
N LYS A 117 -1.04 13.46 4.65
CA LYS A 117 -0.02 13.07 5.64
C LYS A 117 1.17 12.38 5.01
N TYR A 118 0.92 11.61 3.94
CA TYR A 118 1.98 10.94 3.19
C TYR A 118 2.76 11.91 2.30
N ILE A 119 2.09 12.91 1.73
CA ILE A 119 2.66 13.89 0.81
C ILE A 119 2.73 15.24 1.51
N MET A 120 3.89 15.57 2.05
CA MET A 120 4.13 16.80 2.80
C MET A 120 4.96 17.76 1.95
N ASN A 121 4.44 18.98 1.74
CA ASN A 121 5.09 20.00 0.91
C ASN A 121 5.41 19.57 -0.54
N GLY A 122 4.66 18.60 -1.08
CA GLY A 122 4.84 18.07 -2.44
C GLY A 122 5.72 16.82 -2.52
N ASP A 123 6.34 16.42 -1.41
CA ASP A 123 7.22 15.25 -1.35
C ASP A 123 6.58 14.11 -0.55
N ALA A 124 6.80 12.87 -1.00
CA ALA A 124 6.42 11.69 -0.24
C ALA A 124 7.38 11.51 0.95
N ILE A 125 6.82 11.27 2.14
CA ILE A 125 7.65 10.92 3.31
C ILE A 125 8.27 9.54 3.13
N SER A 126 9.51 9.36 3.61
CA SER A 126 10.19 8.07 3.55
C SER A 126 9.45 7.01 4.36
N ILE A 127 9.28 5.82 3.78
CA ILE A 127 8.46 4.74 4.35
C ILE A 127 9.09 4.16 5.64
N ASP A 128 10.42 4.20 5.75
CA ASP A 128 11.16 3.77 6.94
C ASP A 128 11.26 4.85 8.03
N SER A 129 10.72 6.06 7.81
CA SER A 129 10.76 7.14 8.79
C SER A 129 9.83 6.89 9.98
N GLU A 130 10.18 7.46 11.13
CA GLU A 130 9.30 7.48 12.32
C GLU A 130 8.04 8.30 12.08
N GLU A 131 8.10 9.30 11.21
CA GLU A 131 6.96 10.10 10.80
C GLU A 131 5.92 9.25 10.07
N PHE A 132 6.34 8.44 9.11
CA PHE A 132 5.46 7.50 8.41
C PHE A 132 4.77 6.54 9.39
N LYS A 133 5.53 5.95 10.32
CA LYS A 133 4.96 5.03 11.34
C LYS A 133 3.95 5.72 12.25
N LYS A 134 4.19 6.98 12.61
CA LYS A 134 3.30 7.76 13.47
C LYS A 134 2.02 8.20 12.76
N LEU A 135 2.10 8.51 11.47
CA LEU A 135 0.99 9.05 10.68
C LEU A 135 0.12 7.96 10.03
N SER A 136 0.69 6.77 9.80
CA SER A 136 -0.02 5.62 9.25
C SER A 136 -0.70 4.80 10.34
N VAL A 137 -1.68 4.01 9.91
CA VAL A 137 -2.30 2.95 10.71
C VAL A 137 -1.83 1.62 10.19
N CYS A 138 -1.28 0.79 11.08
CA CYS A 138 -0.78 -0.54 10.75
C CYS A 138 -1.82 -1.63 11.08
N ILE A 139 -1.86 -2.65 10.23
CA ILE A 139 -2.53 -3.94 10.41
C ILE A 139 -1.44 -5.00 10.33
N GLU A 140 -1.29 -5.80 11.38
CA GLU A 140 -0.20 -6.76 11.55
C GLU A 140 -0.61 -8.01 12.33
#